data_AF-C7H385-F1
#
_entry.id   AF-C7H385-F1
#
_cell.length_a   1.000
_cell.length_b   1.000
_cell.length_c   1.000
_cell.angle_alpha   90.00
_cell.angle_beta   90.00
_cell.angle_gamma   90.00
#
_symmetry.space_group_name_H-M   'P 1'
#
loop_
_entity.id
_entity.type
_entity.pdbx_description
1 polymer ?
#
loop_
_entity_poly.entity_id
_entity_poly.type
_entity_poly.pdbx_seq_one_letter_code
_entity_poly.pdbx_strand_id
1 'polypeptide(L)'
;MQLSHTKTSMSFSAMLFGPFYFFYRKAWKPAFAFLAAELVLALPTFIDLLQITDSSLAPGLSTSTLLTLSRVCSVLSFLLMIVRGLYGKWLYRQSAAEKIRRIRAEFPDAAQRKAVLCAQGGTSWAAVLGCLVLLMVIGSAFTLLLGPNVDALIHLVYG
;
A
#
# COMPACT_ATOMS: atom_id res chain seq x y z
N MET A 1 -30.34 6.89 -1.56
CA MET A 1 -29.16 6.03 -1.38
C MET A 1 -29.26 5.41 0.01
N GLN A 2 -29.67 4.13 0.11
CA GLN A 2 -29.91 3.48 1.40
C GLN A 2 -28.64 3.49 2.26
N LEU A 3 -28.72 4.15 3.42
CA LEU A 3 -27.71 4.14 4.47
C LEU A 3 -27.78 2.78 5.17
N SER A 4 -27.11 1.76 4.61
CA SER A 4 -26.74 0.60 5.42
C SER A 4 -25.84 1.11 6.55
N HIS A 5 -26.39 1.10 7.77
CA HIS A 5 -25.79 1.56 9.03
C HIS A 5 -24.67 0.63 9.55
N THR A 6 -24.32 -0.41 8.79
CA THR A 6 -23.29 -1.36 9.18
C THR A 6 -21.90 -0.84 8.82
N LYS A 7 -21.03 -0.70 9.82
CA LYS A 7 -19.62 -0.31 9.64
C LYS A 7 -18.85 -1.36 8.83
N THR A 8 -19.29 -2.62 8.89
CA THR A 8 -18.73 -3.75 8.15
C THR A 8 -19.60 -4.03 6.93
N SER A 9 -19.09 -3.72 5.74
CA SER A 9 -19.69 -4.13 4.48
C SER A 9 -18.57 -4.62 3.59
N MET A 10 -18.53 -5.94 3.39
CA MET A 10 -17.46 -6.60 2.66
C MET A 10 -17.33 -5.96 1.26
N SER A 11 -16.11 -5.55 0.95
CA SER A 11 -15.71 -5.05 -0.36
C SER A 11 -14.72 -6.02 -0.94
N PHE A 12 -15.20 -6.87 -1.84
CA PHE A 12 -14.35 -7.82 -2.55
C PHE A 12 -13.21 -7.10 -3.28
N SER A 13 -13.49 -5.96 -3.91
CA SER A 13 -12.46 -5.15 -4.59
C SER A 13 -11.39 -4.61 -3.64
N ALA A 14 -11.77 -4.15 -2.43
CA ALA A 14 -10.79 -3.70 -1.44
C ALA A 14 -9.97 -4.87 -0.88
N MET A 15 -10.58 -6.05 -0.77
CA MET A 15 -9.90 -7.27 -0.35
C MET A 15 -8.87 -7.72 -1.40
N LEU A 16 -9.26 -7.79 -2.68
CA LEU A 16 -8.44 -8.32 -3.77
C LEU A 16 -7.37 -7.34 -4.26
N PHE A 17 -7.71 -6.08 -4.49
CA PHE A 17 -6.80 -5.09 -5.10
C PHE A 17 -6.06 -4.23 -4.08
N GLY A 18 -6.22 -4.55 -2.81
CA GLY A 18 -5.53 -3.90 -1.72
C GLY A 18 -5.37 -2.39 -1.71
N PRO A 19 -4.16 -1.85 -1.47
CA PRO A 19 -3.95 -0.40 -1.43
C PRO A 19 -4.35 0.28 -2.75
N PHE A 20 -4.29 -0.42 -3.89
CA PHE A 20 -4.68 0.12 -5.20
C PHE A 20 -6.16 0.48 -5.27
N TYR A 21 -7.04 -0.24 -4.57
CA TYR A 21 -8.46 0.14 -4.46
C TYR A 21 -8.62 1.54 -3.87
N PHE A 22 -7.83 1.90 -2.85
CA PHE A 22 -7.89 3.22 -2.23
C PHE A 22 -7.21 4.30 -3.08
N PHE A 23 -6.11 3.99 -3.76
CA PHE A 23 -5.49 4.90 -4.72
C PHE A 23 -6.43 5.25 -5.87
N TYR A 24 -7.12 4.25 -6.43
CA TYR A 24 -8.13 4.45 -7.47
C TYR A 24 -9.24 5.40 -7.02
N ARG A 25 -9.65 5.31 -5.74
CA ARG A 25 -10.67 6.17 -5.13
C ARG A 25 -10.12 7.44 -4.48
N LYS A 26 -8.84 7.75 -4.67
CA LYS A 26 -8.16 8.93 -4.09
C LYS A 26 -8.27 9.01 -2.55
N ALA A 27 -8.40 7.87 -1.88
CA ALA A 27 -8.40 7.76 -0.43
C ALA A 27 -6.96 7.59 0.07
N TRP A 28 -6.17 8.68 0.01
CA TRP A 28 -4.72 8.66 0.21
C TRP A 28 -4.28 8.12 1.58
N LYS A 29 -4.92 8.56 2.67
CA LYS A 29 -4.56 8.14 4.03
C LYS A 29 -4.61 6.61 4.22
N PRO A 30 -5.73 5.92 3.96
CA PRO A 30 -5.75 4.46 4.07
C PRO A 30 -4.89 3.78 2.99
N ALA A 31 -4.78 4.36 1.78
CA ALA A 31 -3.95 3.79 0.72
C ALA A 31 -2.48 3.64 1.15
N PHE A 32 -1.87 4.72 1.63
CA PHE A 32 -0.48 4.71 2.09
C PHE A 32 -0.31 3.90 3.38
N ALA A 33 -1.27 3.95 4.31
CA ALA A 33 -1.20 3.16 5.53
C ALA A 33 -1.18 1.64 5.25
N PHE A 34 -2.07 1.17 4.37
CA PHE A 34 -2.07 -0.25 3.98
C PHE A 34 -0.85 -0.62 3.15
N LEU A 35 -0.39 0.25 2.25
CA LEU A 35 0.82 0.00 1.47
C LEU A 35 2.05 -0.14 2.38
N ALA A 36 2.24 0.78 3.33
CA ALA A 36 3.34 0.72 4.27
C ALA A 36 3.26 -0.54 5.16
N ALA A 37 2.07 -0.88 5.64
CA ALA A 37 1.88 -2.10 6.43
C ALA A 37 2.20 -3.36 5.63
N GLU A 38 1.79 -3.46 4.36
CA GLU A 38 2.17 -4.59 3.49
C GLU A 38 3.68 -4.66 3.24
N LEU A 39 4.34 -3.53 3.00
CA LEU A 39 5.80 -3.49 2.83
C LEU A 39 6.54 -3.95 4.09
N VAL A 40 6.10 -3.52 5.28
CA VAL A 40 6.69 -3.96 6.56
C VAL A 40 6.50 -5.46 6.78
N LEU A 41 5.30 -5.97 6.49
CA LEU A 41 5.01 -7.40 6.64
C LEU A 41 5.74 -8.26 5.60
N ALA A 42 6.19 -7.68 4.48
CA ALA A 42 7.00 -8.37 3.47
C ALA A 42 8.50 -8.41 3.78
N LEU A 43 8.98 -7.66 4.79
CA LEU A 43 10.40 -7.60 5.14
C LEU A 43 11.03 -8.97 5.47
N PRO A 44 10.39 -9.88 6.22
CA PRO A 44 10.99 -11.18 6.50
C PRO A 44 11.22 -12.00 5.24
N THR A 45 10.29 -11.95 4.28
CA THR A 45 10.44 -12.61 2.98
C THR A 45 11.58 -11.99 2.18
N PHE A 46 11.75 -10.66 2.23
CA PHE A 46 12.87 -9.99 1.58
C PHE A 46 14.22 -10.38 2.19
N ILE A 47 14.31 -10.45 3.52
CA ILE A 47 15.51 -10.89 4.23
C ILE A 47 15.84 -12.35 3.89
N ASP A 48 14.83 -13.22 3.79
CA ASP A 48 15.00 -14.63 3.41
C ASP A 48 15.58 -14.74 1.99
N LEU A 49 15.09 -13.93 1.05
CA LEU A 49 15.66 -13.85 -0.30
C LEU A 49 17.12 -13.37 -0.29
N LEU A 50 17.49 -12.39 0.55
CA LEU A 50 18.88 -11.96 0.69
C LEU A 50 19.79 -13.09 1.20
N GLN A 51 19.31 -13.90 2.15
CA GLN A 51 20.06 -15.04 2.68
C GLN A 51 20.21 -16.15 1.64
N ILE A 52 19.15 -16.50 0.90
CA ILE A 52 19.18 -17.55 -0.13
C ILE A 52 20.09 -17.18 -1.30
N THR A 53 20.25 -15.89 -1.57
CA THR A 53 21.07 -15.37 -2.67
C THR A 53 22.51 -15.05 -2.27
N ASP A 54 22.92 -15.41 -1.05
CA ASP A 54 24.24 -15.11 -0.48
C ASP A 54 24.64 -13.64 -0.63
N SER A 55 23.65 -12.73 -0.48
CA SER A 55 23.88 -11.29 -0.58
C SER A 55 24.75 -10.79 0.58
N SER A 56 25.69 -9.88 0.31
CA SER A 56 26.54 -9.25 1.33
C SER A 56 25.75 -8.39 2.33
N LEU A 57 24.51 -8.04 2.00
CA LEU A 57 23.58 -7.29 2.85
C LEU A 57 22.69 -8.20 3.70
N ALA A 58 22.83 -9.53 3.58
CA ALA A 58 22.03 -10.48 4.34
C ALA A 58 22.35 -10.38 5.84
N PRO A 59 21.37 -10.08 6.70
CA PRO A 59 21.59 -10.10 8.14
C PRO A 59 21.82 -11.55 8.61
N GLY A 60 22.75 -11.75 9.53
CA GLY A 60 23.10 -13.05 10.13
C GLY A 60 22.04 -13.57 11.11
N LEU A 61 20.77 -13.59 10.70
CA LEU A 61 19.66 -14.17 11.47
C LEU A 61 19.60 -15.68 11.27
N SER A 62 19.23 -16.41 12.31
CA SER A 62 19.01 -17.86 12.20
C SER A 62 17.79 -18.16 11.32
N THR A 63 17.91 -19.19 10.48
CA THR A 63 16.84 -19.62 9.57
C THR A 63 15.55 -19.96 10.32
N SER A 64 15.65 -20.56 11.51
CA SER A 64 14.48 -20.91 12.34
C SER A 64 13.72 -19.68 12.85
N THR A 65 14.44 -18.61 13.24
CA THR A 65 13.83 -17.34 13.66
C THR A 65 13.17 -16.65 12.46
N LEU A 66 13.85 -16.62 11.32
CA LEU A 66 13.33 -15.97 10.11
C LEU A 66 12.08 -16.67 9.57
N LEU A 67 12.08 -18.01 9.56
CA LEU A 67 10.91 -18.82 9.19
C LEU A 67 9.72 -18.56 10.12
N THR A 68 9.97 -18.49 11.43
CA THR A 68 8.91 -18.20 12.41
C THR A 68 8.34 -16.81 12.19
N LEU A 69 9.20 -15.81 11.99
CA LEU A 69 8.79 -14.43 11.72
C LEU A 69 8.00 -14.32 10.40
N SER A 70 8.46 -14.98 9.33
CA SER A 70 7.78 -15.02 8.03
C SER A 70 6.38 -15.61 8.14
N ARG A 71 6.20 -16.69 8.92
CA ARG A 71 4.87 -17.27 9.19
C ARG A 71 3.96 -16.31 9.93
N VAL A 72 4.46 -15.65 10.99
CA VAL A 72 3.69 -14.65 11.74
C VAL A 72 3.28 -13.50 10.82
N CYS A 73 4.21 -12.95 10.03
CA CYS A 73 3.92 -11.87 9.09
C CYS A 73 2.96 -12.28 7.98
N SER A 74 2.99 -13.54 7.52
CA SER A 74 2.03 -14.08 6.55
C SER A 74 0.61 -14.12 7.12
N VAL A 75 0.47 -14.58 8.38
CA VAL A 75 -0.83 -14.57 9.08
C VAL A 75 -1.33 -13.14 9.28
N LEU A 76 -0.45 -12.21 9.69
CA LEU A 76 -0.79 -10.80 9.83
C LEU A 76 -1.21 -10.17 8.50
N SER A 77 -0.55 -10.53 7.40
CA SER A 77 -0.91 -10.06 6.05
C SER A 77 -2.29 -10.56 5.63
N PHE A 78 -2.61 -11.82 5.94
CA PHE A 78 -3.94 -12.37 5.73
C PHE A 78 -5.02 -11.66 6.56
N LEU A 79 -4.74 -11.39 7.84
CA LEU A 79 -5.64 -10.62 8.70
C LEU A 79 -5.83 -9.20 8.17
N LEU A 80 -4.75 -8.56 7.71
CA LEU A 80 -4.80 -7.22 7.11
C LEU A 80 -5.65 -7.21 5.83
N MET A 81 -5.55 -8.26 5.00
CA MET A 81 -6.42 -8.46 3.83
C MET A 81 -7.91 -8.52 4.24
N ILE A 82 -8.24 -9.29 5.29
CA ILE A 82 -9.62 -9.39 5.80
C ILE A 82 -10.10 -8.04 6.34
N VAL A 83 -9.32 -7.40 7.21
CA VAL A 83 -9.64 -6.09 7.80
C VAL A 83 -9.92 -5.08 6.69
N ARG A 84 -9.05 -5.02 5.69
CA ARG A 84 -9.21 -4.14 4.54
C ARG A 84 -10.47 -4.47 3.74
N GLY A 85 -10.77 -5.74 3.52
CA GLY A 85 -12.00 -6.19 2.85
C GLY A 85 -13.27 -5.76 3.60
N LEU A 86 -13.29 -5.89 4.92
CA LEU A 86 -14.44 -5.56 5.77
C LEU A 86 -14.64 -4.05 5.95
N TYR A 87 -13.55 -3.31 6.15
CA TYR A 87 -13.58 -1.87 6.46
C TYR A 87 -13.32 -0.97 5.27
N GLY A 88 -13.02 -1.50 4.08
CA GLY A 88 -12.63 -0.67 2.94
C GLY A 88 -13.68 0.35 2.49
N LYS A 89 -14.97 -0.02 2.53
CA LYS A 89 -16.07 0.93 2.27
C LYS A 89 -16.19 1.99 3.36
N TRP A 90 -16.00 1.60 4.63
CA TRP A 90 -16.08 2.51 5.76
C TRP A 90 -14.92 3.53 5.75
N LEU A 91 -13.69 3.06 5.56
CA LEU A 91 -12.49 3.91 5.43
C LEU A 91 -12.63 4.90 4.26
N TYR A 92 -13.17 4.45 3.13
CA TYR A 92 -13.48 5.32 2.01
C TYR A 92 -14.53 6.39 2.40
N ARG A 93 -15.64 6.00 3.04
CA ARG A 93 -16.68 6.94 3.48
C ARG A 93 -16.13 7.98 4.46
N GLN A 94 -15.29 7.56 5.40
CA GLN A 94 -14.66 8.46 6.36
C GLN A 94 -13.73 9.46 5.66
N SER A 95 -12.89 8.98 4.74
CA SER A 95 -11.98 9.83 3.97
C SER A 95 -12.74 10.82 3.08
N ALA A 96 -13.80 10.37 2.40
CA ALA A 96 -14.66 11.23 1.59
C ALA A 96 -15.40 12.27 2.44
N ALA A 97 -15.93 11.88 3.61
CA ALA A 97 -16.61 12.80 4.52
C ALA A 97 -15.67 13.88 5.08
N GLU A 98 -14.42 13.53 5.41
CA GLU A 98 -13.40 14.50 5.81
C GLU A 98 -13.10 15.49 4.67
N LYS A 99 -12.93 14.99 3.44
CA LYS A 99 -12.66 15.82 2.27
C LYS A 99 -13.82 16.77 1.96
N ILE A 100 -15.05 16.28 1.99
CA ILE A 100 -16.26 17.10 1.80
C ILE A 100 -16.37 18.17 2.89
N ARG A 101 -16.10 17.83 4.16
CA ARG A 101 -16.11 18.81 5.26
C ARG A 101 -15.08 19.92 5.06
N ARG A 102 -13.86 19.59 4.65
CA ARG A 102 -12.82 20.59 4.32
C ARG A 102 -13.26 21.50 3.17
N ILE A 103 -13.74 20.94 2.06
CA ILE A 103 -14.21 21.73 0.91
C ILE A 103 -15.40 22.62 1.30
N ARG A 104 -16.30 22.16 2.16
CA ARG A 104 -17.42 22.97 2.67
C ARG A 104 -16.96 24.14 3.54
N ALA A 105 -15.89 23.96 4.31
CA ALA A 105 -15.32 25.01 5.14
C ALA A 105 -14.54 26.05 4.31
N GLU A 106 -13.87 25.62 3.24
CA GLU A 106 -13.06 26.47 2.37
C GLU A 106 -13.91 27.23 1.35
N PHE A 107 -15.00 26.62 0.86
CA PHE A 107 -15.91 27.22 -0.12
C PHE A 107 -17.34 27.32 0.46
N PRO A 108 -17.70 28.48 1.05
CA PRO A 108 -19.04 28.72 1.57
C PRO A 108 -20.09 28.81 0.45
N ASP A 109 -19.71 29.30 -0.74
CA ASP A 109 -20.58 29.37 -1.91
C ASP A 109 -20.97 27.99 -2.46
N ALA A 110 -22.26 27.81 -2.73
CA ALA A 110 -22.83 26.53 -3.15
C ALA A 110 -22.45 26.15 -4.59
N ALA A 111 -22.33 27.13 -5.49
CA ALA A 111 -21.98 26.88 -6.89
C ALA A 111 -20.51 26.46 -7.03
N GLN A 112 -19.60 27.22 -6.39
CA GLN A 112 -18.17 26.88 -6.35
C GLN A 112 -17.93 25.53 -5.65
N ARG A 113 -18.58 25.26 -4.51
CA ARG A 113 -18.48 23.98 -3.82
C ARG A 113 -18.87 22.80 -4.71
N LYS A 114 -19.96 22.92 -5.46
CA LYS A 114 -20.41 21.86 -6.38
C LYS A 114 -19.38 21.63 -7.49
N ALA A 115 -18.85 22.70 -8.08
CA ALA A 115 -17.82 22.60 -9.11
C ALA A 115 -16.55 21.89 -8.59
N VAL A 116 -16.06 22.27 -7.40
CA VAL A 116 -14.87 21.65 -6.79
C VAL A 116 -15.11 20.18 -6.43
N LEU A 117 -16.29 19.85 -5.91
CA LEU A 117 -16.65 18.45 -5.61
C LEU A 117 -16.73 17.60 -6.88
N CYS A 118 -17.30 18.12 -7.97
CA CYS A 118 -17.34 17.43 -9.26
C CYS A 118 -15.93 17.22 -9.84
N ALA A 119 -15.06 18.22 -9.77
CA ALA A 119 -13.68 18.11 -10.25
C ALA A 119 -12.85 17.10 -9.43
N GLN A 120 -13.03 17.06 -8.11
CA GLN A 120 -12.24 16.22 -7.21
C GLN A 120 -12.81 14.82 -6.95
N GLY A 121 -14.08 14.58 -7.30
CA GLY A 121 -14.81 13.35 -6.99
C GLY A 121 -14.55 12.17 -7.95
N GLY A 122 -13.90 12.39 -9.08
CA GLY A 122 -13.56 11.33 -10.04
C GLY A 122 -12.51 10.35 -9.50
N THR A 123 -12.36 9.21 -10.17
CA THR A 123 -11.33 8.20 -9.86
C THR A 123 -9.96 8.61 -10.40
N SER A 124 -8.90 7.92 -9.99
CA SER A 124 -7.52 8.21 -10.44
C SER A 124 -6.82 6.94 -10.93
N TRP A 125 -6.85 6.71 -12.23
CA TRP A 125 -6.00 5.68 -12.86
C TRP A 125 -4.53 6.05 -12.81
N ALA A 126 -4.21 7.34 -12.93
CA ALA A 126 -2.83 7.84 -12.81
C ALA A 126 -2.20 7.49 -11.45
N ALA A 127 -2.97 7.54 -10.35
CA ALA A 127 -2.46 7.16 -9.03
C ALA A 127 -2.16 5.66 -8.93
N VAL A 128 -3.01 4.81 -9.54
CA VAL A 128 -2.81 3.36 -9.58
C VAL A 128 -1.57 3.01 -10.40
N LEU A 129 -1.47 3.55 -11.62
CA LEU A 129 -0.34 3.33 -12.51
C LEU A 129 0.96 3.88 -11.91
N GLY A 130 0.94 5.08 -11.33
CA GLY A 130 2.10 5.67 -10.67
C GLY A 130 2.59 4.82 -9.50
N CYS A 131 1.69 4.29 -8.67
CA CYS A 131 2.05 3.37 -7.60
C CYS A 131 2.61 2.05 -8.13
N LEU A 132 2.05 1.51 -9.22
CA LEU A 132 2.52 0.28 -9.84
C LEU A 132 3.93 0.45 -10.41
N VAL A 133 4.17 1.53 -11.16
CA VAL A 133 5.50 1.87 -11.68
C VAL A 133 6.50 2.06 -10.55
N LEU A 134 6.11 2.75 -9.47
CA LEU A 134 6.98 2.93 -8.31
C LEU A 134 7.36 1.60 -7.66
N LEU A 135 6.38 0.70 -7.47
CA LEU A 135 6.64 -0.64 -6.93
C LEU A 135 7.51 -1.48 -7.86
N MET A 136 7.34 -1.35 -9.18
CA MET A 136 8.23 -2.00 -10.15
C MET A 136 9.66 -1.48 -10.04
N VAL A 137 9.86 -0.16 -10.01
CA VAL A 137 11.19 0.45 -9.88
C VAL A 137 11.86 0.06 -8.56
N ILE A 138 11.13 0.13 -7.45
CA ILE A 138 11.63 -0.30 -6.13
C ILE A 138 11.93 -1.80 -6.13
N GLY A 139 11.05 -2.63 -6.71
CA GLY A 139 11.24 -4.06 -6.83
C GLY A 139 12.48 -4.42 -7.65
N SER A 140 12.69 -3.76 -8.80
CA SER A 140 13.89 -3.91 -9.62
C SER A 140 15.14 -3.49 -8.85
N ALA A 141 15.09 -2.37 -8.12
CA ALA A 141 16.21 -1.94 -7.28
C ALA A 141 16.52 -2.98 -6.19
N PHE A 142 15.50 -3.58 -5.56
CA PHE A 142 15.71 -4.68 -4.62
C PHE A 142 16.28 -5.93 -5.26
N THR A 143 15.87 -6.30 -6.49
CA THR A 143 16.45 -7.43 -7.20
C THR A 143 17.95 -7.25 -7.45
N LEU A 144 18.43 -6.02 -7.69
CA LEU A 144 19.87 -5.74 -7.81
C LEU A 144 20.64 -6.04 -6.50
N LEU A 145 19.97 -6.02 -5.35
CA LEU A 145 20.57 -6.33 -4.04
C LEU A 145 20.59 -7.84 -3.73
N LEU A 146 19.81 -8.65 -4.46
CA LEU A 146 19.65 -10.10 -4.25
C LEU A 146 20.74 -10.93 -4.95
N GLY A 147 21.96 -10.43 -5.08
CA GLY A 147 23.04 -11.23 -5.65
C GLY A 147 24.40 -10.85 -5.09
N PRO A 148 25.42 -11.73 -5.20
CA PRO A 148 26.78 -11.48 -4.72
C PRO A 148 27.48 -10.30 -5.43
N ASN A 149 26.84 -9.73 -6.46
CA ASN A 149 27.37 -8.68 -7.34
C ASN A 149 27.04 -7.25 -6.88
N VAL A 150 26.50 -7.02 -5.68
CA VAL A 150 26.34 -5.63 -5.19
C VAL A 150 27.70 -4.94 -5.11
N ASP A 151 28.74 -5.68 -4.73
CA ASP A 151 30.13 -5.22 -4.78
C ASP A 151 30.59 -4.92 -6.21
N ALA A 152 30.19 -5.74 -7.20
CA ALA A 152 30.49 -5.50 -8.61
C ALA A 152 29.78 -4.25 -9.16
N LEU A 153 28.55 -3.95 -8.72
CA LEU A 153 27.83 -2.72 -9.10
C LEU A 153 28.44 -1.47 -8.45
N ILE A 154 28.85 -1.56 -7.18
CA ILE A 154 29.55 -0.47 -6.48
C ILE A 154 30.89 -0.21 -7.15
N HIS A 155 31.64 -1.26 -7.49
CA HIS A 155 32.89 -1.16 -8.24
C HIS A 155 32.72 -0.69 -9.69
N LEU A 156 31.55 -0.85 -10.33
CA LEU A 156 31.30 -0.38 -11.70
C LEU A 156 30.85 1.10 -11.76
N VAL A 157 30.35 1.64 -10.65
CA VAL A 157 29.98 3.07 -10.50
C VAL A 157 31.13 3.89 -9.91
N TYR A 158 31.95 3.29 -9.05
CA TYR A 158 33.07 3.96 -8.37
C TYR A 158 34.46 3.44 -8.81
N GLY A 159 34.54 2.61 -9.85
CA GLY A 159 35.78 2.06 -10.41
C GLY A 159 35.83 2.13 -11.93
#